data_AF-A0A521K0F1-F1
#
_entry.id   AF-A0A521K0F1-F1
#
_cell.length_a   1.000
_cell.length_b   1.000
_cell.length_c   1.000
_cell.angle_alpha   90.00
_cell.angle_beta   90.00
_cell.angle_gamma   90.00
#
_symmetry.space_group_name_H-M   'P 1'
#
loop_
_entity.id
_entity.type
_entity.pdbx_description
1 polymer ?
#
loop_
_entity_poly.entity_id
_entity_poly.type
_entity_poly.pdbx_seq_one_letter_code
_entity_poly.pdbx_strand_id
1 'polypeptide(L)'
;MTQGPFQDRFRDHPNFGIADWVLRGIGQVVFQNNPLSGAVILAAIFYNSWIYGVVCLLGTIVGTLTALGFKADKGLIKDGLFGFNGALIALALVAYTSQDFAHGNLPNWYLWSYIVVSAAFTSALVPAFGSLLGQHRVPGLTMPFVLSGWWFLGALLQFSTIDVSSALKPTSPADFTGPRPDYTWGTWFYGITNGIAEIFFQDDWVSGVIILAGIAINSRIGAGMALLGSTLAVGVAVVYGAHDNAIRDGLFGYNASLTAMALGGLFLVLNWSGFLYTVLGILVTARVWASMGIFLEPTGMPVLTSAFVFVTWLMLLAAPSFTALRPIVPAEATRPEDHLARRQNG
;
A
#
# COMPACT_ATOMS: atom_id res chain seq x y z
N MET A 1 -1.38 -18.42 22.17
CA MET A 1 -1.26 -18.97 20.80
C MET A 1 0.13 -18.64 20.31
N THR A 2 0.92 -19.67 20.01
CA THR A 2 2.35 -19.55 19.71
C THR A 2 2.57 -18.82 18.40
N GLN A 3 3.29 -17.70 18.45
CA GLN A 3 3.89 -17.11 17.26
C GLN A 3 4.67 -18.20 16.49
N GLY A 4 4.54 -18.22 15.16
CA GLY A 4 5.20 -19.25 14.35
C GLY A 4 6.72 -19.24 14.61
N PRO A 5 7.41 -20.40 14.52
CA PRO A 5 8.81 -20.55 14.95
C PRO A 5 9.82 -19.65 14.21
N PHE A 6 9.38 -18.98 13.12
CA PHE A 6 10.21 -18.09 12.32
C PHE A 6 9.86 -16.61 12.44
N GLN A 7 8.73 -16.26 13.08
CA GLN A 7 8.20 -14.89 13.02
C GLN A 7 9.16 -13.90 13.68
N ASP A 8 9.62 -14.17 14.91
CA ASP A 8 10.48 -13.25 15.68
C ASP A 8 11.93 -13.73 15.82
N ARG A 9 12.35 -14.75 15.04
CA ARG A 9 13.66 -15.42 15.20
C ARG A 9 14.85 -14.47 15.15
N PHE A 10 14.81 -13.47 14.28
CA PHE A 10 15.92 -12.53 14.09
C PHE A 10 15.61 -11.10 14.56
N ARG A 11 14.40 -10.84 15.06
CA ARG A 11 13.91 -9.50 15.44
C ARG A 11 14.83 -8.78 16.44
N ASP A 12 15.36 -9.53 17.41
CA ASP A 12 16.27 -9.00 18.44
C ASP A 12 17.73 -9.40 18.21
N HIS A 13 18.06 -10.03 17.07
CA HIS A 13 19.41 -10.50 16.79
C HIS A 13 20.36 -9.33 16.49
N PRO A 14 21.55 -9.25 17.12
CA PRO A 14 22.44 -8.09 16.99
C PRO A 14 22.91 -7.82 15.55
N ASN A 15 23.18 -8.88 14.78
CA ASN A 15 23.73 -8.77 13.42
C ASN A 15 22.67 -8.96 12.31
N PHE A 16 21.52 -9.55 12.63
CA PHE A 16 20.50 -9.93 11.65
C PHE A 16 19.17 -9.20 11.86
N GLY A 17 19.05 -8.42 12.94
CA GLY A 17 17.87 -7.63 13.23
C GLY A 17 17.53 -6.64 12.12
N ILE A 18 18.53 -5.93 11.58
CA ILE A 18 18.28 -4.98 10.48
C ILE A 18 17.63 -5.66 9.27
N ALA A 19 18.11 -6.85 8.88
CA ALA A 19 17.51 -7.60 7.77
C ALA A 19 16.06 -8.00 8.08
N ASP A 20 15.79 -8.45 9.31
CA ASP A 20 14.45 -8.78 9.79
C ASP A 20 13.51 -7.56 9.74
N TRP A 21 13.97 -6.39 10.21
CA TRP A 21 13.19 -5.15 10.25
C TRP A 21 12.90 -4.62 8.85
N VAL A 22 13.86 -4.74 7.92
CA VAL A 22 13.69 -4.37 6.51
C VAL A 22 12.65 -5.27 5.85
N LEU A 23 12.73 -6.60 6.05
CA LEU A 23 11.74 -7.52 5.49
C LEU A 23 10.35 -7.26 6.07
N ARG A 24 10.23 -7.03 7.38
CA ARG A 24 8.97 -6.58 8.00
C ARG A 24 8.50 -5.26 7.38
N GLY A 25 9.39 -4.32 7.15
CA GLY A 25 9.07 -3.06 6.48
C GLY A 25 8.42 -3.27 5.12
N ILE A 26 8.93 -4.19 4.31
CA ILE A 26 8.31 -4.52 3.02
C ILE A 26 6.93 -5.17 3.23
N GLY A 27 6.81 -6.09 4.19
CA GLY A 27 5.52 -6.71 4.54
C GLY A 27 4.49 -5.71 5.07
N GLN A 28 4.91 -4.68 5.77
CA GLN A 28 4.04 -3.66 6.38
C GLN A 28 3.32 -2.78 5.35
N VAL A 29 3.79 -2.72 4.10
CA VAL A 29 3.03 -2.08 3.00
C VAL A 29 1.61 -2.65 2.90
N VAL A 30 1.46 -3.95 3.15
CA VAL A 30 0.19 -4.67 3.18
C VAL A 30 -0.16 -5.16 4.59
N PHE A 31 0.30 -4.44 5.62
CA PHE A 31 0.04 -4.69 7.05
C PHE A 31 0.56 -6.03 7.60
N GLN A 32 1.53 -6.65 6.94
CA GLN A 32 2.09 -7.93 7.38
C GLN A 32 3.37 -7.68 8.19
N ASN A 33 3.25 -7.62 9.52
CA ASN A 33 4.41 -7.62 10.43
C ASN A 33 5.04 -9.03 10.52
N ASN A 34 5.60 -9.50 9.40
CA ASN A 34 6.17 -10.83 9.25
C ASN A 34 7.31 -10.81 8.21
N PRO A 35 8.55 -11.16 8.60
CA PRO A 35 9.71 -11.08 7.69
C PRO A 35 9.62 -12.08 6.53
N LEU A 36 8.96 -13.24 6.71
CA LEU A 36 8.77 -14.21 5.62
C LEU A 36 7.77 -13.69 4.58
N SER A 37 6.67 -13.09 5.03
CA SER A 37 5.74 -12.40 4.12
C SER A 37 6.46 -11.31 3.32
N GLY A 38 7.26 -10.48 3.99
CA GLY A 38 8.08 -9.47 3.35
C GLY A 38 9.08 -10.03 2.34
N ALA A 39 9.73 -11.15 2.66
CA ALA A 39 10.66 -11.81 1.74
C ALA A 39 9.96 -12.35 0.48
N VAL A 40 8.76 -12.95 0.62
CA VAL A 40 7.98 -13.45 -0.52
C VAL A 40 7.47 -12.30 -1.39
N ILE A 41 7.00 -11.21 -0.77
CA ILE A 41 6.60 -9.99 -1.47
C ILE A 41 7.80 -9.39 -2.22
N LEU A 42 8.95 -9.30 -1.57
CA LEU A 42 10.16 -8.80 -2.22
C LEU A 42 10.58 -9.68 -3.40
N ALA A 43 10.46 -11.01 -3.27
CA ALA A 43 10.73 -11.94 -4.36
C ALA A 43 9.75 -11.74 -5.53
N ALA A 44 8.48 -11.40 -5.27
CA ALA A 44 7.51 -11.03 -6.31
C ALA A 44 7.96 -9.78 -7.08
N ILE A 45 8.38 -8.73 -6.35
CA ILE A 45 8.87 -7.49 -6.95
C ILE A 45 10.12 -7.78 -7.81
N PHE A 46 11.07 -8.58 -7.31
CA PHE A 46 12.25 -8.99 -8.09
C PHE A 46 11.91 -9.87 -9.30
N TYR A 47 10.87 -10.68 -9.20
CA TYR A 47 10.39 -11.51 -10.30
C TYR A 47 9.90 -10.64 -11.47
N ASN A 48 9.13 -9.60 -11.18
CA ASN A 48 8.69 -8.65 -12.20
C ASN A 48 9.83 -7.74 -12.67
N SER A 49 10.56 -7.12 -11.74
CA SER A 49 11.71 -6.29 -12.07
C SER A 49 12.77 -6.26 -10.98
N TRP A 50 14.00 -6.58 -11.38
CA TRP A 50 15.15 -6.43 -10.50
C TRP A 50 15.42 -4.97 -10.11
N ILE A 51 15.05 -3.99 -10.96
CA ILE A 51 15.19 -2.56 -10.66
C ILE A 51 14.23 -2.19 -9.52
N TYR A 52 12.95 -2.59 -9.65
CA TYR A 52 11.98 -2.38 -8.58
C TYR A 52 12.38 -3.08 -7.29
N GLY A 53 12.92 -4.30 -7.37
CA GLY A 53 13.42 -5.03 -6.21
C GLY A 53 14.54 -4.28 -5.48
N VAL A 54 15.51 -3.73 -6.24
CA VAL A 54 16.63 -2.95 -5.68
C VAL A 54 16.15 -1.64 -5.05
N VAL A 55 15.29 -0.86 -5.73
CA VAL A 55 14.83 0.42 -5.16
C VAL A 55 13.89 0.22 -3.98
N CYS A 56 13.07 -0.82 -3.98
CA CYS A 56 12.23 -1.20 -2.85
C CYS A 56 13.09 -1.49 -1.61
N LEU A 57 14.14 -2.31 -1.76
CA LEU A 57 15.11 -2.57 -0.71
C LEU A 57 15.80 -1.30 -0.24
N LEU A 58 16.32 -0.49 -1.16
CA LEU A 58 17.03 0.75 -0.83
C LEU A 58 16.12 1.70 -0.04
N GLY A 59 14.91 1.97 -0.52
CA GLY A 59 13.95 2.84 0.15
C GLY A 59 13.59 2.36 1.55
N THR A 60 13.38 1.05 1.71
CA THR A 60 13.10 0.43 3.01
C THR A 60 14.29 0.57 3.97
N ILE A 61 15.51 0.29 3.48
CA ILE A 61 16.75 0.40 4.25
C ILE A 61 16.95 1.85 4.69
N VAL A 62 16.85 2.81 3.76
CA VAL A 62 17.02 4.24 4.06
C VAL A 62 16.01 4.68 5.11
N GLY A 63 14.72 4.35 4.94
CA GLY A 63 13.70 4.71 5.93
C GLY A 63 14.01 4.16 7.33
N THR A 64 14.43 2.89 7.39
CA THR A 64 14.82 2.22 8.65
C THR A 64 16.06 2.85 9.28
N LEU A 65 17.11 3.12 8.49
CA LEU A 65 18.36 3.72 8.96
C LEU A 65 18.16 5.18 9.40
N THR A 66 17.32 5.95 8.71
CA THR A 66 16.95 7.30 9.14
C THR A 66 16.29 7.26 10.52
N ALA A 67 15.34 6.36 10.74
CA ALA A 67 14.70 6.20 12.04
C ALA A 67 15.68 5.81 13.16
N LEU A 68 16.64 4.92 12.86
CA LEU A 68 17.72 4.57 13.78
C LEU A 68 18.63 5.76 14.10
N GLY A 69 19.03 6.52 13.07
CA GLY A 69 19.87 7.71 13.22
C GLY A 69 19.24 8.78 14.12
N PHE A 70 17.93 8.99 13.97
CA PHE A 70 17.15 9.90 14.81
C PHE A 70 16.65 9.27 16.13
N LYS A 71 17.05 8.03 16.44
CA LYS A 71 16.70 7.31 17.68
C LYS A 71 15.18 7.24 17.92
N ALA A 72 14.40 6.99 16.88
CA ALA A 72 12.97 6.76 16.99
C ALA A 72 12.66 5.50 17.83
N ASP A 73 11.38 5.29 18.17
CA ASP A 73 10.95 4.16 18.99
C ASP A 73 11.42 2.82 18.40
N LYS A 74 12.23 2.09 19.20
CA LYS A 74 12.85 0.84 18.74
C LYS A 74 11.83 -0.26 18.47
N GLY A 75 10.69 -0.29 19.17
CA GLY A 75 9.62 -1.24 18.91
C GLY A 75 9.02 -1.01 17.52
N LEU A 76 8.67 0.24 17.21
CA LEU A 76 8.14 0.61 15.90
C LEU A 76 9.12 0.34 14.75
N ILE A 77 10.42 0.58 14.97
CA ILE A 77 11.47 0.23 14.00
C ILE A 77 11.53 -1.28 13.78
N LYS A 78 11.57 -2.06 14.88
CA LYS A 78 11.63 -3.53 14.83
C LYS A 78 10.41 -4.16 14.16
N ASP A 79 9.27 -3.49 14.24
CA ASP A 79 8.02 -3.88 13.57
C ASP A 79 7.94 -3.40 12.12
N GLY A 80 8.99 -2.76 11.59
CA GLY A 80 9.08 -2.33 10.19
C GLY A 80 8.31 -1.06 9.84
N LEU A 81 7.75 -0.35 10.83
CA LEU A 81 6.83 0.77 10.60
C LEU A 81 7.49 2.03 10.01
N PHE A 82 8.81 2.10 10.02
CA PHE A 82 9.60 3.16 9.38
C PHE A 82 10.13 2.78 7.98
N GLY A 83 9.99 1.52 7.55
CA GLY A 83 10.52 1.05 6.27
C GLY A 83 9.53 1.16 5.11
N PHE A 84 8.26 0.83 5.36
CA PHE A 84 7.29 0.59 4.29
C PHE A 84 6.97 1.82 3.43
N ASN A 85 6.89 3.02 4.03
CA ASN A 85 6.68 4.26 3.27
C ASN A 85 7.90 4.59 2.41
N GLY A 86 9.11 4.29 2.89
CA GLY A 86 10.35 4.41 2.13
C GLY A 86 10.39 3.47 0.92
N ALA A 87 9.88 2.24 1.07
CA ALA A 87 9.73 1.29 -0.03
C ALA A 87 8.83 1.85 -1.15
N LEU A 88 7.64 2.34 -0.77
CA LEU A 88 6.64 2.83 -1.71
C LEU A 88 7.11 4.09 -2.46
N ILE A 89 7.76 5.05 -1.79
CA ILE A 89 8.24 6.25 -2.48
C ILE A 89 9.36 5.93 -3.47
N ALA A 90 10.24 4.97 -3.15
CA ALA A 90 11.29 4.53 -4.05
C ALA A 90 10.71 3.85 -5.31
N LEU A 91 9.72 2.97 -5.13
CA LEU A 91 8.99 2.33 -6.22
C LEU A 91 8.28 3.35 -7.10
N ALA A 92 7.50 4.26 -6.49
CA ALA A 92 6.76 5.29 -7.20
C ALA A 92 7.69 6.22 -8.01
N LEU A 93 8.82 6.64 -7.44
CA LEU A 93 9.77 7.49 -8.14
C LEU A 93 10.33 6.82 -9.40
N VAL A 94 10.67 5.53 -9.35
CA VAL A 94 11.09 4.81 -10.56
C VAL A 94 9.92 4.65 -11.53
N ALA A 95 8.75 4.21 -11.06
CA ALA A 95 7.61 3.95 -11.92
C ALA A 95 7.18 5.18 -12.74
N TYR A 96 7.13 6.34 -12.08
CA TYR A 96 6.70 7.58 -12.71
C TYR A 96 7.80 8.32 -13.49
N THR A 97 9.07 7.93 -13.39
CA THR A 97 10.19 8.47 -14.19
C THR A 97 10.64 7.53 -15.30
N SER A 98 10.02 6.35 -15.40
CA SER A 98 10.34 5.33 -16.40
C SER A 98 9.40 5.38 -17.59
N GLN A 99 9.92 5.15 -18.79
CA GLN A 99 9.07 4.98 -19.99
C GLN A 99 8.42 3.59 -20.03
N ASP A 100 9.09 2.59 -19.45
CA ASP A 100 8.53 1.27 -19.17
C ASP A 100 8.07 1.24 -17.70
N PHE A 101 6.77 1.38 -17.46
CA PHE A 101 6.20 1.32 -16.12
C PHE A 101 6.26 -0.10 -15.54
N ALA A 102 6.16 -1.14 -16.37
CA ALA A 102 6.10 -2.52 -15.90
C ALA A 102 7.46 -2.98 -15.33
N HIS A 103 8.58 -2.60 -15.96
CA HIS A 103 9.91 -3.03 -15.53
C HIS A 103 10.79 -1.92 -14.95
N GLY A 104 10.47 -0.65 -15.21
CA GLY A 104 11.28 0.49 -14.78
C GLY A 104 12.56 0.67 -15.62
N ASN A 105 13.05 1.90 -15.67
CA ASN A 105 14.35 2.27 -16.22
C ASN A 105 15.38 2.38 -15.10
N LEU A 106 16.64 2.09 -15.41
CA LEU A 106 17.72 2.20 -14.43
C LEU A 106 17.84 3.67 -13.97
N PRO A 107 17.77 3.95 -12.65
CA PRO A 107 17.89 5.33 -12.18
C PRO A 107 19.28 5.92 -12.49
N ASN A 108 19.30 7.16 -12.96
CA ASN A 108 20.53 7.95 -13.00
C ASN A 108 20.92 8.39 -11.57
N TRP A 109 22.11 8.98 -11.40
CA TRP A 109 22.59 9.34 -10.07
C TRP A 109 21.71 10.38 -9.36
N TYR A 110 21.09 11.30 -10.11
CA TYR A 110 20.16 12.28 -9.57
C TYR A 110 18.94 11.58 -8.96
N LEU A 111 18.32 10.65 -9.69
CA LEU A 111 17.16 9.90 -9.22
C LEU A 111 17.51 9.01 -8.02
N TRP A 112 18.69 8.38 -7.99
CA TRP A 112 19.16 7.66 -6.80
C TRP A 112 19.24 8.56 -5.57
N SER A 113 19.82 9.76 -5.70
CA SER A 113 19.86 10.72 -4.59
C SER A 113 18.46 11.16 -4.17
N TYR A 114 17.55 11.32 -5.13
CA TYR A 114 16.17 11.74 -4.91
C TYR A 114 15.36 10.68 -4.15
N ILE A 115 15.58 9.40 -4.48
CA ILE A 115 15.02 8.25 -3.75
C ILE A 115 15.51 8.24 -2.30
N VAL A 116 16.80 8.44 -2.06
CA VAL A 116 17.35 8.45 -0.68
C VAL A 116 16.74 9.58 0.14
N VAL A 117 16.69 10.80 -0.40
CA VAL A 117 16.14 11.96 0.32
C VAL A 117 14.65 11.78 0.61
N SER A 118 13.87 11.36 -0.38
CA SER A 118 12.42 11.17 -0.24
C SER A 118 12.09 10.01 0.71
N ALA A 119 12.82 8.90 0.67
CA ALA A 119 12.66 7.79 1.62
C ALA A 119 12.98 8.21 3.05
N ALA A 120 14.09 8.93 3.27
CA ALA A 120 14.44 9.49 4.58
C ALA A 120 13.36 10.46 5.09
N PHE A 121 12.80 11.28 4.19
CA PHE A 121 11.72 12.20 4.53
C PHE A 121 10.45 11.47 4.99
N THR A 122 10.09 10.33 4.39
CA THR A 122 8.94 9.54 4.89
C THR A 122 9.12 9.11 6.33
N SER A 123 10.33 8.78 6.77
CA SER A 123 10.61 8.44 8.18
C SER A 123 10.41 9.60 9.14
N ALA A 124 10.63 10.84 8.71
CA ALA A 124 10.32 12.02 9.51
C ALA A 124 8.80 12.26 9.62
N LEU A 125 8.04 11.90 8.58
CA LEU A 125 6.58 12.03 8.55
C LEU A 125 5.85 10.99 9.42
N VAL A 126 6.41 9.79 9.60
CA VAL A 126 5.81 8.74 10.47
C VAL A 126 5.47 9.27 11.87
N PRO A 127 6.40 9.85 12.68
CA PRO A 127 6.07 10.40 13.99
C PRO A 127 5.19 11.65 13.91
N ALA A 128 5.25 12.44 12.83
CA ALA A 128 4.37 13.60 12.65
C ALA A 128 2.90 13.17 12.57
N PHE A 129 2.58 12.15 11.75
CA PHE A 129 1.24 11.57 11.69
C PHE A 129 0.87 10.80 12.96
N GLY A 130 1.84 10.16 13.62
CA GLY A 130 1.64 9.57 14.94
C GLY A 130 1.18 10.59 15.99
N SER A 131 1.77 11.78 15.98
CA SER A 131 1.36 12.89 16.86
C SER A 131 -0.04 13.42 16.53
N LEU A 132 -0.35 13.59 15.23
CA LEU A 132 -1.63 14.14 14.77
C LEU A 132 -2.82 13.19 15.05
N LEU A 133 -2.64 11.90 14.78
CA LEU A 133 -3.72 10.90 14.77
C LEU A 133 -3.74 10.00 16.02
N GLY A 134 -2.65 9.95 16.78
CA GLY A 134 -2.52 9.09 17.95
C GLY A 134 -3.57 9.37 19.02
N GLN A 135 -3.93 10.64 19.24
CA GLN A 135 -5.01 11.02 20.17
C GLN A 135 -6.38 10.46 19.78
N HIS A 136 -6.60 10.21 18.48
CA HIS A 136 -7.81 9.61 17.94
C HIS A 136 -7.70 8.08 17.79
N ARG A 137 -6.57 7.49 18.16
CA ARG A 137 -6.29 6.05 18.03
C ARG A 137 -6.42 5.55 16.59
N VAL A 138 -6.03 6.38 15.63
CA VAL A 138 -6.04 6.07 14.18
C VAL A 138 -4.60 5.99 13.67
N PRO A 139 -4.23 5.01 12.82
CA PRO A 139 -2.89 4.86 12.30
C PRO A 139 -2.57 5.88 11.19
N GLY A 140 -1.29 6.21 11.02
CA GLY A 140 -0.82 7.08 9.92
C GLY A 140 -0.93 6.47 8.52
N LEU A 141 -1.10 5.14 8.41
CA LEU A 141 -1.20 4.40 7.15
C LEU A 141 -0.05 4.74 6.20
N THR A 142 -0.31 4.81 4.89
CA THR A 142 0.64 5.20 3.85
C THR A 142 0.67 6.71 3.59
N MET A 143 0.11 7.54 4.48
CA MET A 143 0.13 8.99 4.29
C MET A 143 1.54 9.59 4.19
N PRO A 144 2.55 9.15 4.98
CA PRO A 144 3.93 9.58 4.78
C PRO A 144 4.41 9.38 3.34
N PHE A 145 4.09 8.23 2.74
CA PHE A 145 4.37 7.96 1.34
C PHE A 145 3.55 8.87 0.40
N VAL A 146 2.24 8.98 0.57
CA VAL A 146 1.37 9.79 -0.30
C VAL A 146 1.82 11.25 -0.34
N LEU A 147 2.09 11.85 0.82
CA LEU A 147 2.50 13.24 0.91
C LEU A 147 3.88 13.46 0.28
N SER A 148 4.83 12.55 0.56
CA SER A 148 6.14 12.56 -0.08
C SER A 148 6.02 12.39 -1.60
N GLY A 149 5.17 11.48 -2.06
CA GLY A 149 4.88 11.24 -3.47
C GLY A 149 4.39 12.49 -4.18
N TRP A 150 3.35 13.16 -3.67
CA TRP A 150 2.85 14.40 -4.27
C TRP A 150 3.90 15.50 -4.32
N TRP A 151 4.70 15.68 -3.26
CA TRP A 151 5.69 16.75 -3.22
C TRP A 151 6.90 16.48 -4.12
N PHE A 152 7.43 15.27 -4.06
CA PHE A 152 8.63 14.91 -4.82
C PHE A 152 8.30 14.66 -6.29
N LEU A 153 7.23 13.93 -6.63
CA LEU A 153 6.83 13.76 -8.04
C LEU A 153 6.38 15.09 -8.66
N GLY A 154 5.63 15.91 -7.92
CA GLY A 154 5.22 17.24 -8.38
C GLY A 154 6.40 18.17 -8.63
N ALA A 155 7.42 18.13 -7.78
CA ALA A 155 8.61 18.94 -7.99
C ALA A 155 9.39 18.54 -9.26
N LEU A 156 9.37 17.27 -9.66
CA LEU A 156 10.03 16.83 -10.91
C LEU A 156 9.44 17.51 -12.15
N LEU A 157 8.18 17.95 -12.13
CA LEU A 157 7.59 18.71 -13.25
C LEU A 157 8.21 20.10 -13.45
N GLN A 158 8.99 20.59 -12.47
CA GLN A 158 9.74 21.86 -12.54
C GLN A 158 11.23 21.65 -12.84
N PHE A 159 11.70 20.40 -12.91
CA PHE A 159 13.11 20.06 -13.09
C PHE A 159 13.32 19.30 -14.40
N SER A 160 14.43 19.53 -15.08
CA SER A 160 14.74 18.90 -16.38
C SER A 160 15.79 17.79 -16.31
N THR A 161 16.38 17.55 -15.14
CA THR A 161 17.51 16.62 -14.97
C THR A 161 17.06 15.16 -14.80
N ILE A 162 15.82 14.95 -14.39
CA ILE A 162 15.19 13.64 -14.25
C ILE A 162 13.98 13.65 -15.18
N ASP A 163 13.97 12.75 -16.16
CA ASP A 163 12.86 12.61 -17.08
C ASP A 163 11.63 12.06 -16.35
N VAL A 164 10.45 12.57 -16.73
CA VAL A 164 9.17 12.10 -16.22
C VAL A 164 8.42 11.32 -17.31
N SER A 165 7.74 10.25 -16.90
CA SER A 165 6.91 9.43 -17.77
C SER A 165 5.67 10.20 -18.27
N SER A 166 4.99 9.67 -19.28
CA SER A 166 3.67 10.17 -19.69
C SER A 166 2.62 10.02 -18.57
N ALA A 167 2.80 9.10 -17.63
CA ALA A 167 1.86 8.88 -16.52
C ALA A 167 1.84 10.03 -15.49
N LEU A 168 2.83 10.94 -15.51
CA LEU A 168 2.83 12.18 -14.73
C LEU A 168 2.34 13.41 -15.51
N LYS A 169 1.98 13.25 -16.79
CA LYS A 169 1.52 14.36 -17.61
C LYS A 169 0.01 14.54 -17.43
N PRO A 170 -0.49 15.79 -17.34
CA PRO A 170 -1.92 16.04 -17.31
C PRO A 170 -2.62 15.39 -18.51
N THR A 171 -3.63 14.58 -18.23
CA THR A 171 -4.60 14.07 -19.22
C THR A 171 -5.85 14.97 -19.20
N SER A 172 -6.81 14.73 -20.11
CA SER A 172 -8.11 15.41 -20.09
C SER A 172 -9.22 14.46 -19.63
N PRO A 173 -10.25 14.92 -18.91
CA PRO A 173 -11.48 14.15 -18.69
C PRO A 173 -12.12 13.64 -20.00
N ALA A 174 -11.87 14.33 -21.11
CA ALA A 174 -12.30 13.91 -22.44
C ALA A 174 -11.63 12.61 -22.92
N ASP A 175 -10.42 12.31 -22.43
CA ASP A 175 -9.68 11.07 -22.72
C ASP A 175 -10.42 9.85 -22.12
N PHE A 176 -11.33 10.08 -21.17
CA PHE A 176 -12.17 9.05 -20.57
C PHE A 176 -13.57 8.94 -21.21
N THR A 177 -13.77 9.55 -22.38
CA THR A 177 -15.04 9.45 -23.13
C THR A 177 -14.95 8.39 -24.22
N GLY A 178 -15.96 7.52 -24.31
CA GLY A 178 -15.97 6.44 -25.30
C GLY A 178 -17.16 5.50 -25.14
N PRO A 179 -17.39 4.57 -26.09
CA PRO A 179 -18.37 3.51 -25.91
C PRO A 179 -18.00 2.65 -24.72
N ARG A 180 -19.01 2.09 -24.06
CA ARG A 180 -18.80 1.13 -22.97
C ARG A 180 -17.94 -0.04 -23.48
N PRO A 181 -16.85 -0.42 -22.79
CA PRO A 181 -16.04 -1.56 -23.20
C PRO A 181 -16.78 -2.89 -23.09
N ASP A 182 -16.43 -3.84 -23.96
CA ASP A 182 -16.85 -5.23 -23.84
C ASP A 182 -15.95 -5.95 -22.84
N TYR A 183 -16.42 -6.03 -21.59
CA TYR A 183 -15.67 -6.69 -20.53
C TYR A 183 -15.61 -8.20 -20.73
N THR A 184 -14.41 -8.75 -20.53
CA THR A 184 -14.13 -10.18 -20.71
C THR A 184 -13.72 -10.81 -19.39
N TRP A 185 -13.58 -12.15 -19.36
CA TRP A 185 -12.91 -12.83 -18.25
C TRP A 185 -11.52 -12.22 -17.95
N GLY A 186 -10.80 -11.79 -18.99
CA GLY A 186 -9.50 -11.13 -18.85
C GLY A 186 -9.57 -9.83 -18.04
N THR A 187 -10.62 -9.02 -18.25
CA THR A 187 -10.87 -7.80 -17.46
C THR A 187 -10.87 -8.10 -15.96
N TRP A 188 -11.61 -9.14 -15.56
CA TRP A 188 -11.72 -9.53 -14.16
C TRP A 188 -10.43 -10.15 -13.64
N PHE A 189 -9.87 -11.12 -14.36
CA PHE A 189 -8.66 -11.82 -13.93
C PHE A 189 -7.50 -10.84 -13.72
N TYR A 190 -7.14 -10.09 -14.77
CA TYR A 190 -6.03 -9.14 -14.69
C TYR A 190 -6.33 -8.00 -13.72
N GLY A 191 -7.53 -7.42 -13.75
CA GLY A 191 -7.85 -6.33 -12.83
C GLY A 191 -7.82 -6.73 -11.36
N ILE A 192 -8.19 -7.97 -11.05
CA ILE A 192 -8.12 -8.49 -9.67
C ILE A 192 -6.66 -8.71 -9.26
N THR A 193 -5.88 -9.42 -10.07
CA THR A 193 -4.49 -9.80 -9.72
C THR A 193 -3.54 -8.60 -9.80
N ASN A 194 -3.61 -7.81 -10.86
CA ASN A 194 -2.82 -6.57 -10.99
C ASN A 194 -3.27 -5.56 -9.96
N GLY A 195 -4.56 -5.55 -9.56
CA GLY A 195 -5.01 -4.71 -8.45
C GLY A 195 -4.30 -5.00 -7.12
N ILE A 196 -3.86 -6.24 -6.88
CA ILE A 196 -3.04 -6.56 -5.69
C ILE A 196 -1.57 -6.20 -5.94
N ALA A 197 -1.08 -6.42 -7.16
CA ALA A 197 0.29 -6.14 -7.56
C ALA A 197 0.61 -4.63 -7.53
N GLU A 198 -0.32 -3.79 -7.98
CA GLU A 198 -0.25 -2.33 -8.03
C GLU A 198 -0.10 -1.66 -6.66
N ILE A 199 -0.37 -2.37 -5.56
CA ILE A 199 0.01 -1.88 -4.22
C ILE A 199 1.52 -1.56 -4.17
N PHE A 200 2.34 -2.27 -4.95
CA PHE A 200 3.78 -2.11 -5.07
C PHE A 200 4.20 -1.58 -6.45
N PHE A 201 3.31 -0.97 -7.24
CA PHE A 201 3.60 -0.50 -8.61
C PHE A 201 4.11 -1.62 -9.53
N GLN A 202 3.50 -2.81 -9.45
CA GLN A 202 3.87 -3.97 -10.25
C GLN A 202 2.74 -4.27 -11.25
N ASP A 203 2.97 -3.97 -12.53
CA ASP A 203 2.08 -4.33 -13.63
C ASP A 203 2.35 -5.77 -14.11
N ASP A 204 2.15 -6.74 -13.20
CA ASP A 204 2.32 -8.17 -13.49
C ASP A 204 1.40 -9.03 -12.61
N TRP A 205 0.58 -9.85 -13.26
CA TRP A 205 -0.43 -10.65 -12.57
C TRP A 205 0.20 -11.76 -11.73
N VAL A 206 1.36 -12.29 -12.15
CA VAL A 206 2.08 -13.33 -11.42
C VAL A 206 2.57 -12.75 -10.09
N SER A 207 3.15 -11.55 -10.12
CA SER A 207 3.52 -10.78 -8.95
C SER A 207 2.34 -10.56 -8.01
N GLY A 208 1.17 -10.22 -8.54
CA GLY A 208 -0.07 -10.12 -7.76
C GLY A 208 -0.42 -11.40 -7.01
N VAL A 209 -0.32 -12.56 -7.67
CA VAL A 209 -0.57 -13.87 -7.04
C VAL A 209 0.48 -14.19 -5.98
N ILE A 210 1.77 -13.92 -6.24
CA ILE A 210 2.85 -14.15 -5.28
C ILE A 210 2.71 -13.22 -4.06
N ILE A 211 2.34 -11.95 -4.26
CA ILE A 211 2.06 -10.99 -3.18
C ILE A 211 0.88 -11.48 -2.34
N LEU A 212 -0.20 -11.94 -2.97
CA LEU A 212 -1.35 -12.52 -2.26
C LEU A 212 -0.94 -13.74 -1.42
N ALA A 213 -0.08 -14.62 -1.96
CA ALA A 213 0.49 -15.73 -1.21
C ALA A 213 1.37 -15.25 -0.03
N GLY A 214 2.17 -14.20 -0.24
CA GLY A 214 2.97 -13.53 0.79
C GLY A 214 2.10 -13.01 1.94
N ILE A 215 0.95 -12.41 1.64
CA ILE A 215 -0.04 -12.01 2.65
C ILE A 215 -0.60 -13.24 3.38
N ALA A 216 -0.99 -14.28 2.63
CA ALA A 216 -1.60 -15.50 3.18
C ALA A 216 -0.69 -16.29 4.14
N ILE A 217 0.64 -16.14 4.02
CA ILE A 217 1.61 -16.73 4.96
C ILE A 217 1.39 -16.21 6.38
N ASN A 218 1.11 -14.91 6.53
CA ASN A 218 0.92 -14.30 7.83
C ASN A 218 -0.55 -14.25 8.24
N SER A 219 -1.46 -13.90 7.32
CA SER A 219 -2.90 -13.82 7.55
C SER A 219 -3.70 -14.27 6.32
N ARG A 220 -4.44 -15.37 6.45
CA ARG A 220 -5.36 -15.87 5.42
C ARG A 220 -6.58 -14.98 5.29
N ILE A 221 -7.05 -14.41 6.41
CA ILE A 221 -8.13 -13.43 6.41
C ILE A 221 -7.68 -12.16 5.70
N GLY A 222 -6.47 -11.66 5.99
CA GLY A 222 -5.88 -10.53 5.28
C GLY A 222 -5.82 -10.76 3.77
N ALA A 223 -5.35 -11.93 3.32
CA ALA A 223 -5.34 -12.29 1.91
C ALA A 223 -6.75 -12.35 1.30
N GLY A 224 -7.71 -12.94 2.02
CA GLY A 224 -9.12 -12.94 1.60
C GLY A 224 -9.72 -11.54 1.48
N MET A 225 -9.36 -10.62 2.38
CA MET A 225 -9.79 -9.22 2.31
C MET A 225 -9.14 -8.46 1.16
N ALA A 226 -7.84 -8.67 0.89
CA ALA A 226 -7.18 -8.10 -0.28
C ALA A 226 -7.89 -8.53 -1.57
N LEU A 227 -8.17 -9.82 -1.71
CA LEU A 227 -8.87 -10.38 -2.87
C LEU A 227 -10.30 -9.82 -2.99
N LEU A 228 -11.04 -9.72 -1.88
CA LEU A 228 -12.39 -9.14 -1.83
C LEU A 228 -12.37 -7.66 -2.26
N GLY A 229 -11.43 -6.88 -1.73
CA GLY A 229 -11.27 -5.46 -2.05
C GLY A 229 -11.04 -5.25 -3.55
N SER A 230 -10.06 -5.96 -4.12
CA SER A 230 -9.76 -5.90 -5.55
C SER A 230 -10.98 -6.32 -6.40
N THR A 231 -11.61 -7.45 -6.06
CA THR A 231 -12.76 -8.00 -6.80
C THR A 231 -13.95 -7.05 -6.82
N LEU A 232 -14.33 -6.52 -5.66
CA LEU A 232 -15.47 -5.60 -5.58
C LEU A 232 -15.17 -4.29 -6.31
N ALA A 233 -13.95 -3.77 -6.25
CA ALA A 233 -13.59 -2.55 -6.97
C ALA A 233 -13.56 -2.74 -8.50
N VAL A 234 -13.10 -3.89 -8.99
CA VAL A 234 -13.25 -4.27 -10.40
C VAL A 234 -14.73 -4.34 -10.78
N GLY A 235 -15.58 -4.97 -9.96
CA GLY A 235 -17.02 -5.02 -10.21
C GLY A 235 -17.66 -3.64 -10.25
N VAL A 236 -17.21 -2.72 -9.39
CA VAL A 236 -17.59 -1.30 -9.44
C VAL A 236 -17.18 -0.67 -10.77
N ALA A 237 -15.92 -0.81 -11.18
CA ALA A 237 -15.42 -0.24 -12.42
C ALA A 237 -16.20 -0.76 -13.64
N VAL A 238 -16.45 -2.07 -13.68
CA VAL A 238 -17.25 -2.76 -14.71
C VAL A 238 -18.70 -2.27 -14.74
N VAL A 239 -19.36 -2.14 -13.58
CA VAL A 239 -20.76 -1.69 -13.51
C VAL A 239 -20.91 -0.28 -14.07
N TYR A 240 -19.97 0.62 -13.74
CA TYR A 240 -20.01 2.03 -14.11
C TYR A 240 -19.33 2.35 -15.45
N GLY A 241 -18.80 1.37 -16.17
CA GLY A 241 -18.31 1.58 -17.52
C GLY A 241 -16.88 2.14 -17.62
N ALA A 242 -16.02 1.90 -16.63
CA ALA A 242 -14.62 2.33 -16.68
C ALA A 242 -13.83 1.66 -17.82
N HIS A 243 -12.76 2.30 -18.28
CA HIS A 243 -11.91 1.79 -19.35
C HIS A 243 -11.30 0.42 -19.02
N ASP A 244 -11.38 -0.51 -19.97
CA ASP A 244 -10.89 -1.89 -19.77
C ASP A 244 -9.40 -1.93 -19.40
N ASN A 245 -8.56 -1.12 -20.08
CA ASN A 245 -7.12 -1.05 -19.79
C ASN A 245 -6.87 -0.62 -18.34
N ALA A 246 -7.48 0.48 -17.88
CA ALA A 246 -7.32 0.93 -16.49
C ALA A 246 -7.80 -0.09 -15.46
N ILE A 247 -8.81 -0.91 -15.79
CA ILE A 247 -9.22 -2.03 -14.94
C ILE A 247 -8.14 -3.10 -14.93
N ARG A 248 -7.65 -3.53 -16.10
CA ARG A 248 -6.67 -4.61 -16.25
C ARG A 248 -5.29 -4.27 -15.72
N ASP A 249 -4.91 -3.00 -15.78
CA ASP A 249 -3.71 -2.43 -15.16
C ASP A 249 -3.87 -2.38 -13.62
N GLY A 250 -4.99 -2.83 -13.05
CA GLY A 250 -5.19 -2.96 -11.61
C GLY A 250 -5.53 -1.66 -10.88
N LEU A 251 -5.68 -0.54 -11.60
CA LEU A 251 -5.74 0.79 -11.01
C LEU A 251 -6.95 1.01 -10.07
N PHE A 252 -8.05 0.30 -10.30
CA PHE A 252 -9.22 0.35 -9.41
C PHE A 252 -9.07 -0.53 -8.15
N GLY A 253 -8.20 -1.55 -8.18
CA GLY A 253 -8.15 -2.61 -7.17
C GLY A 253 -7.28 -2.32 -5.95
N TYR A 254 -6.14 -1.65 -6.11
CA TYR A 254 -5.11 -1.60 -5.06
C TYR A 254 -5.52 -0.79 -3.82
N ASN A 255 -6.09 0.39 -3.99
CA ASN A 255 -6.61 1.19 -2.87
C ASN A 255 -7.74 0.45 -2.13
N ALA A 256 -8.63 -0.21 -2.87
CA ALA A 256 -9.73 -0.97 -2.30
C ALA A 256 -9.23 -2.20 -1.53
N SER A 257 -8.18 -2.87 -2.02
CA SER A 257 -7.52 -4.00 -1.34
C SER A 257 -6.91 -3.59 -0.01
N LEU A 258 -6.20 -2.45 0.03
CA LEU A 258 -5.65 -1.89 1.28
C LEU A 258 -6.76 -1.50 2.26
N THR A 259 -7.83 -0.87 1.76
CA THR A 259 -9.00 -0.50 2.59
C THR A 259 -9.65 -1.75 3.19
N ALA A 260 -9.82 -2.79 2.38
CA ALA A 260 -10.39 -4.06 2.80
C ALA A 260 -9.55 -4.72 3.90
N MET A 261 -8.22 -4.79 3.75
CA MET A 261 -7.34 -5.36 4.78
C MET A 261 -7.35 -4.54 6.08
N ALA A 262 -7.35 -3.21 5.97
CA ALA A 262 -7.33 -2.32 7.12
C ALA A 262 -8.62 -2.43 7.96
N LEU A 263 -9.78 -2.39 7.31
CA LEU A 263 -11.08 -2.44 7.99
C LEU A 263 -11.55 -3.88 8.27
N GLY A 264 -11.21 -4.83 7.40
CA GLY A 264 -11.67 -6.23 7.42
C GLY A 264 -10.95 -7.13 8.41
N GLY A 265 -10.77 -6.69 9.65
CA GLY A 265 -10.21 -7.50 10.73
C GLY A 265 -8.97 -6.95 11.39
N LEU A 266 -8.25 -6.01 10.75
CA LEU A 266 -7.02 -5.44 11.31
C LEU A 266 -7.32 -4.33 12.34
N PHE A 267 -7.98 -3.25 11.92
CA PHE A 267 -8.34 -2.12 12.79
C PHE A 267 -9.80 -2.13 13.25
N LEU A 268 -10.63 -3.03 12.72
CA LEU A 268 -11.95 -3.34 13.25
C LEU A 268 -12.05 -4.85 13.42
N VAL A 269 -12.69 -5.31 14.50
CA VAL A 269 -12.95 -6.73 14.69
C VAL A 269 -13.84 -7.26 13.57
N LEU A 270 -13.45 -8.37 12.94
CA LEU A 270 -14.22 -8.99 11.87
C LEU A 270 -15.48 -9.69 12.41
N ASN A 271 -16.55 -8.93 12.55
CA ASN A 271 -17.90 -9.44 12.80
C ASN A 271 -18.82 -9.04 11.63
N TRP A 272 -20.11 -9.38 11.68
CA TRP A 272 -21.01 -9.06 10.57
C TRP A 272 -21.10 -7.55 10.28
N SER A 273 -21.25 -6.72 11.32
CA SER A 273 -21.31 -5.26 11.18
C SER A 273 -20.00 -4.68 10.65
N GLY A 274 -18.85 -5.15 11.16
CA GLY A 274 -17.52 -4.78 10.69
C GLY A 274 -17.31 -5.19 9.24
N PHE A 275 -17.75 -6.38 8.84
CA PHE A 275 -17.69 -6.84 7.46
C PHE A 275 -18.53 -5.97 6.52
N LEU A 276 -19.78 -5.66 6.87
CA LEU A 276 -20.62 -4.75 6.08
C LEU A 276 -20.01 -3.36 5.98
N TYR A 277 -19.41 -2.87 7.06
CA TYR A 277 -18.69 -1.60 7.07
C TYR A 277 -17.46 -1.63 6.17
N THR A 278 -16.70 -2.73 6.16
CA THR A 278 -15.59 -2.95 5.22
C THR A 278 -16.06 -2.97 3.77
N VAL A 279 -17.18 -3.64 3.46
CA VAL A 279 -17.77 -3.64 2.11
C VAL A 279 -18.14 -2.22 1.68
N LEU A 280 -18.77 -1.43 2.55
CA LEU A 280 -19.03 -0.02 2.28
C LEU A 280 -17.73 0.74 1.98
N GLY A 281 -16.68 0.54 2.79
CA GLY A 281 -15.39 1.17 2.60
C GLY A 281 -14.75 0.83 1.26
N ILE A 282 -14.78 -0.45 0.86
CA ILE A 282 -14.29 -0.89 -0.46
C ILE A 282 -15.03 -0.16 -1.58
N LEU A 283 -16.36 -0.10 -1.51
CA LEU A 283 -17.17 0.56 -2.51
C LEU A 283 -16.86 2.06 -2.57
N VAL A 284 -16.75 2.74 -1.43
CA VAL A 284 -16.42 4.17 -1.37
C VAL A 284 -15.01 4.43 -1.90
N THR A 285 -14.02 3.62 -1.50
CA THR A 285 -12.63 3.76 -1.96
C THR A 285 -12.51 3.72 -3.47
N ALA A 286 -13.21 2.80 -4.15
CA ALA A 286 -13.19 2.75 -5.61
C ALA A 286 -13.69 4.05 -6.27
N ARG A 287 -14.64 4.76 -5.65
CA ARG A 287 -15.17 6.04 -6.16
C ARG A 287 -14.26 7.20 -5.82
N VAL A 288 -13.74 7.22 -4.59
CA VAL A 288 -12.78 8.24 -4.18
C VAL A 288 -11.54 8.16 -5.06
N TRP A 289 -11.07 6.96 -5.39
CA TRP A 289 -9.95 6.77 -6.32
C TRP A 289 -10.23 7.41 -7.68
N ALA A 290 -11.38 7.08 -8.31
CA ALA A 290 -11.76 7.66 -9.60
C ALA A 290 -11.91 9.20 -9.53
N SER A 291 -12.54 9.71 -8.46
CA SER A 291 -12.72 11.15 -8.25
C SER A 291 -11.39 11.87 -8.04
N MET A 292 -10.46 11.27 -7.29
CA MET A 292 -9.14 11.84 -7.07
C MET A 292 -8.30 11.86 -8.34
N GLY A 293 -8.48 10.87 -9.22
CA GLY A 293 -7.88 10.88 -10.56
C GLY A 293 -8.21 12.17 -11.30
N ILE A 294 -9.50 12.54 -11.33
CA ILE A 294 -9.97 13.79 -11.97
C ILE A 294 -9.47 15.04 -11.24
N PHE A 295 -9.42 15.04 -9.90
CA PHE A 295 -8.98 16.23 -9.15
C PHE A 295 -7.48 16.50 -9.23
N LEU A 296 -6.67 15.46 -9.38
CA LEU A 296 -5.20 15.56 -9.42
C LEU A 296 -4.65 15.62 -10.85
N GLU A 297 -5.44 15.19 -11.83
CA GLU A 297 -5.11 15.23 -13.25
C GLU A 297 -4.63 16.62 -13.75
N PRO A 298 -5.26 17.77 -13.40
CA PRO A 298 -4.80 19.08 -13.88
C PRO A 298 -3.38 19.45 -13.43
N THR A 299 -2.89 18.85 -12.34
CA THR A 299 -1.53 19.05 -11.84
C THR A 299 -0.58 17.91 -12.20
N GLY A 300 -1.06 16.92 -12.98
CA GLY A 300 -0.31 15.73 -13.36
C GLY A 300 -0.04 14.77 -12.20
N MET A 301 -0.73 14.94 -11.06
CA MET A 301 -0.44 14.18 -9.85
C MET A 301 -1.17 12.84 -9.81
N PRO A 302 -0.47 11.74 -9.45
CA PRO A 302 -1.11 10.45 -9.33
C PRO A 302 -1.92 10.35 -8.04
N VAL A 303 -2.96 9.51 -8.06
CA VAL A 303 -3.75 9.20 -6.87
C VAL A 303 -2.92 8.49 -5.80
N LEU A 304 -1.98 7.63 -6.20
CA LEU A 304 -1.22 6.77 -5.26
C LEU A 304 -2.20 6.02 -4.33
N THR A 305 -1.81 5.77 -3.09
CA THR A 305 -2.67 5.11 -2.08
C THR A 305 -3.55 6.09 -1.29
N SER A 306 -3.74 7.32 -1.79
CA SER A 306 -4.45 8.38 -1.05
C SER A 306 -5.94 8.09 -0.84
N ALA A 307 -6.61 7.47 -1.82
CA ALA A 307 -8.02 7.10 -1.68
C ALA A 307 -8.23 6.10 -0.54
N PHE A 308 -7.34 5.11 -0.43
CA PHE A 308 -7.27 4.18 0.69
C PHE A 308 -7.08 4.94 2.02
N VAL A 309 -6.11 5.85 2.09
CA VAL A 309 -5.81 6.60 3.32
C VAL A 309 -7.03 7.40 3.78
N PHE A 310 -7.61 8.22 2.89
CA PHE A 310 -8.71 9.10 3.26
C PHE A 310 -9.97 8.34 3.65
N VAL A 311 -10.36 7.31 2.87
CA VAL A 311 -11.55 6.52 3.22
C VAL A 311 -11.34 5.75 4.52
N THR A 312 -10.19 5.09 4.68
CA THR A 312 -9.90 4.34 5.91
C THR A 312 -9.86 5.25 7.13
N TRP A 313 -9.26 6.44 7.04
CA TRP A 313 -9.27 7.42 8.13
C TRP A 313 -10.67 7.87 8.50
N LEU A 314 -11.48 8.32 7.53
CA LEU A 314 -12.86 8.75 7.80
C LEU A 314 -13.66 7.64 8.46
N MET A 315 -13.50 6.41 7.98
CA MET A 315 -14.21 5.26 8.51
C MET A 315 -13.74 4.85 9.91
N LEU A 316 -12.44 4.88 10.20
CA LEU A 316 -11.93 4.59 11.54
C LEU A 316 -12.26 5.70 12.54
N LEU A 317 -12.23 6.97 12.13
CA LEU A 317 -12.63 8.10 12.97
C LEU A 317 -14.12 8.06 13.32
N ALA A 318 -14.98 7.61 12.40
CA ALA A 318 -16.40 7.46 12.64
C ALA A 318 -16.76 6.18 13.43
N ALA A 319 -15.91 5.15 13.39
CA ALA A 319 -16.23 3.84 13.96
C ALA A 319 -16.61 3.86 15.46
N PRO A 320 -15.96 4.63 16.35
CA PRO A 320 -16.36 4.72 17.76
C PRO A 320 -17.77 5.27 17.98
N SER A 321 -18.34 6.00 17.02
CA SER A 321 -19.71 6.52 17.10
C SER A 321 -20.78 5.46 16.79
N PHE A 322 -20.39 4.29 16.29
CA PHE A 322 -21.30 3.19 15.98
C PHE A 322 -21.12 2.03 16.97
N THR A 323 -22.11 1.83 17.85
CA THR A 323 -22.07 0.79 18.91
C THR A 323 -21.97 -0.64 18.38
N ALA A 324 -22.34 -0.87 17.12
CA ALA A 324 -22.21 -2.17 16.45
C ALA A 324 -20.78 -2.50 16.00
N LEU A 325 -19.91 -1.48 15.90
CA LEU A 325 -18.52 -1.63 15.49
C LEU A 325 -17.61 -1.76 16.70
N ARG A 326 -16.51 -2.50 16.54
CA ARG A 326 -15.51 -2.72 17.59
C ARG A 326 -14.13 -2.35 17.04
N PRO A 327 -13.70 -1.09 17.21
CA PRO A 327 -12.37 -0.64 16.79
C PRO A 327 -11.27 -1.32 17.60
N ILE A 328 -10.13 -1.56 16.93
CA ILE A 328 -8.91 -2.09 17.52
C ILE A 328 -7.87 -0.98 17.47
N VAL A 329 -7.28 -0.67 18.62
CA VAL A 329 -6.26 0.37 18.72
C VAL A 329 -5.01 -0.08 17.94
N PRO A 330 -4.38 0.79 17.13
CA PRO A 330 -3.24 0.40 16.30
C PRO A 330 -2.08 -0.26 17.07
N ALA A 331 -1.84 0.15 18.31
CA ALA A 331 -0.79 -0.44 19.16
C ALA A 331 -1.09 -1.89 19.60
N GLU A 332 -2.36 -2.31 19.55
CA GLU A 332 -2.81 -3.66 19.92
C GLU A 332 -3.08 -4.55 18.70
N ALA A 333 -3.08 -3.95 17.51
CA ALA A 333 -3.37 -4.63 16.25
C ALA A 333 -2.27 -5.65 15.93
N THR A 334 -2.68 -6.88 15.70
CA THR A 334 -1.82 -8.00 15.31
C THR A 334 -2.32 -8.58 13.98
N ARG A 335 -2.99 -9.74 14.00
CA ARG A 335 -3.63 -10.32 12.83
C ARG A 335 -5.14 -10.45 13.04
N PRO A 336 -5.95 -10.34 11.97
CA PRO A 336 -7.39 -10.60 12.04
C PRO A 336 -7.75 -11.92 12.75
N GLU A 337 -6.99 -12.99 12.51
CA GLU A 337 -7.19 -14.30 13.14
C GLU A 337 -7.03 -14.24 14.67
N ASP A 338 -6.02 -13.52 15.15
CA ASP A 338 -5.74 -13.38 16.58
C ASP A 338 -6.85 -12.55 17.26
N HIS A 339 -7.36 -11.52 16.57
CA HIS A 339 -8.47 -10.69 17.06
C HIS A 339 -9.77 -11.49 17.19
N LEU A 340 -10.07 -12.35 16.22
CA LEU A 340 -11.23 -13.26 16.26
C LEU A 340 -11.11 -14.27 17.40
N ALA A 341 -9.94 -14.87 17.60
CA ALA A 341 -9.69 -15.82 18.67
C ALA A 341 -9.89 -15.19 20.06
N ARG A 342 -9.39 -13.96 20.27
CA ARG A 342 -9.60 -13.22 21.53
C ARG A 342 -11.08 -12.96 21.81
N ARG A 343 -11.88 -12.68 20.78
CA ARG A 343 -13.33 -12.47 20.90
C ARG A 343 -14.08 -13.75 21.27
N GLN A 344 -13.66 -14.92 20.79
CA GLN A 344 -14.36 -16.18 21.09
C GLN A 344 -14.12 -16.64 22.53
N ASN A 345 -13.03 -16.17 23.16
CA ASN A 345 -12.60 -16.60 24.49
C ASN A 345 -12.98 -15.61 25.62
N GLY A 346 -13.62 -14.48 25.31
CA GLY A 346 -14.03 -13.45 26.27
C GLY A 346 -15.49 -13.09 26.13
#